data_AF-A0A8T4IPA7-F1
#
_entry.id   AF-A0A8T4IPA7-F1
#
_cell.length_a   1.000
_cell.length_b   1.000
_cell.length_c   1.000
_cell.angle_alpha   90.00
_cell.angle_beta   90.00
_cell.angle_gamma   90.00
#
_symmetry.space_group_name_H-M   'P 1'
#
loop_
_entity.id
_entity.type
_entity.pdbx_description
1 polymer ?
#
loop_
_entity_poly.entity_id
_entity_poly.type
_entity_poly.pdbx_seq_one_letter_code
_entity_poly.pdbx_strand_id
1 'polypeptide(L)'
;MSDGPPSRYPSRWRPLWRLLGALVCLAVITVTVRQCVFPDPPAKPDLHCAPGVVKRGKGAECVGVTDGAYVFSKELREVTRKIRAENAEAEKSGDWVAVAYTEPMTRRGDWKAANDRGADVVRQSLEGAYLAQMKFNHTGGEGRTPKIKLLLANSGQSGEQWKPMVRTLAAMADDPEERLVGVAGFGQSVKTTELAVEALREKGVPMVGSTVAAESLSTVRPMFFRVASTTSDQAAAAA
;
A
#
# COMPACT_ATOMS: atom_id res chain seq x y z
N MET A 1 59.02 -12.97 -63.45
CA MET A 1 59.01 -12.91 -61.98
C MET A 1 58.80 -11.45 -61.61
N SER A 2 57.74 -11.00 -60.95
CA SER A 2 56.81 -11.69 -60.04
C SER A 2 55.43 -11.01 -60.03
N ASP A 3 54.41 -11.85 -59.83
CA ASP A 3 53.08 -11.65 -59.25
C ASP A 3 52.47 -10.24 -59.17
N GLY A 4 51.41 -10.03 -59.95
CA GLY A 4 50.42 -8.97 -59.71
C GLY A 4 49.39 -9.39 -58.64
N PRO A 5 48.85 -8.44 -57.84
CA PRO A 5 47.90 -8.74 -56.76
C PRO A 5 46.49 -9.07 -57.28
N PRO A 6 45.73 -9.98 -56.63
CA PRO A 6 44.39 -10.33 -57.11
C PRO A 6 43.27 -9.42 -56.57
N SER A 7 42.26 -9.29 -57.43
CA SER A 7 40.86 -8.88 -57.21
C SER A 7 40.56 -7.40 -56.93
N ARG A 8 40.27 -6.68 -58.02
CA ARG A 8 39.41 -5.49 -58.02
C ARG A 8 37.98 -5.92 -57.68
N TYR A 9 37.42 -5.41 -56.59
CA TYR A 9 35.97 -5.51 -56.30
C TYR A 9 35.17 -5.01 -57.52
N PRO A 10 34.24 -5.79 -58.10
CA PRO A 10 33.52 -5.39 -59.29
C PRO A 10 32.67 -4.14 -58.99
N SER A 11 33.00 -3.03 -59.65
CA SER A 11 32.46 -1.67 -59.45
C SER A 11 30.96 -1.50 -59.79
N ARG A 12 30.25 -2.60 -60.06
CA ARG A 12 28.86 -2.63 -60.55
C ARG A 12 27.83 -2.27 -59.48
N TRP A 13 28.22 -2.32 -58.19
CA TRP A 13 27.32 -2.16 -57.05
C TRP A 13 27.43 -0.78 -56.37
N ARG A 14 28.38 0.07 -56.79
CA ARG A 14 28.59 1.43 -56.27
C ARG A 14 27.33 2.34 -56.26
N PRO A 15 26.46 2.34 -57.29
CA PRO A 15 25.24 3.17 -57.24
C PRO A 15 24.22 2.65 -56.22
N LEU A 16 24.12 1.32 -56.06
CA LEU A 16 23.24 0.69 -55.07
C LEU A 16 23.65 1.04 -53.64
N TRP A 17 24.95 1.04 -53.34
CA TRP A 17 25.46 1.40 -52.00
C TRP A 17 25.28 2.89 -51.69
N ARG A 18 25.34 3.76 -52.70
CA ARG A 18 25.04 5.19 -52.55
C ARG A 18 23.56 5.44 -52.27
N LEU A 19 22.67 4.72 -52.97
CA LEU A 19 21.22 4.80 -52.72
C LEU A 19 20.87 4.24 -51.33
N LEU A 20 21.49 3.12 -50.93
CA LEU A 20 21.29 2.54 -49.61
C LEU A 20 21.79 3.50 -48.51
N GLY A 21 22.95 4.12 -48.69
CA GLY A 21 23.48 5.14 -47.78
C GLY A 21 22.57 6.37 -47.69
N ALA A 22 22.05 6.87 -48.82
CA ALA A 22 21.11 7.99 -48.83
C ALA A 22 19.79 7.66 -48.11
N LEU A 23 19.26 6.46 -48.30
CA LEU A 23 18.05 5.99 -47.60
C LEU A 23 18.28 5.85 -46.09
N VAL A 24 19.44 5.34 -45.66
CA VAL A 24 19.79 5.27 -44.23
C VAL A 24 19.93 6.67 -43.64
N CYS A 25 20.60 7.61 -44.32
CA CYS A 25 20.69 9.00 -43.87
C CYS A 25 19.31 9.64 -43.76
N LEU A 26 18.44 9.46 -44.75
CA LEU A 26 17.08 9.98 -44.72
C LEU A 26 16.27 9.38 -43.56
N ALA A 27 16.39 8.07 -43.31
CA ALA A 27 15.74 7.41 -42.19
C ALA A 27 16.25 7.91 -40.84
N VAL A 28 17.57 8.14 -40.70
CA VAL A 28 18.15 8.70 -39.47
C VAL A 28 17.64 10.13 -39.23
N ILE A 29 17.61 10.96 -40.29
CA ILE A 29 17.13 12.35 -40.21
C ILE A 29 15.64 12.38 -39.84
N THR A 30 14.80 11.53 -40.45
CA THR A 30 13.37 11.51 -40.11
C THR A 30 13.12 11.05 -38.68
N VAL A 31 13.89 10.07 -38.18
CA VAL A 31 13.81 9.63 -36.79
C VAL A 31 14.27 10.73 -35.82
N THR A 32 15.39 11.40 -36.09
CA THR A 32 15.88 12.49 -35.22
C THR A 32 14.92 13.69 -35.25
N VAL A 33 14.47 14.13 -36.42
CA VAL A 33 13.49 15.23 -36.52
C VAL A 33 12.20 14.87 -35.81
N ARG A 34 11.69 13.64 -35.96
CA ARG A 34 10.52 13.17 -35.23
C ARG A 34 10.73 13.22 -33.71
N GLN A 35 11.87 12.75 -33.21
CA GLN A 35 12.18 12.77 -31.76
C GLN A 35 12.36 14.19 -31.21
N CYS A 36 12.90 15.13 -32.00
CA CYS A 36 13.04 16.52 -31.58
C CYS A 36 11.72 17.29 -31.60
N VAL A 37 10.88 17.06 -32.60
CA VAL A 37 9.59 17.76 -32.76
C VAL A 37 8.50 17.14 -31.88
N PHE A 38 8.54 15.82 -31.69
CA PHE A 38 7.62 15.06 -30.87
C PHE A 38 8.42 14.19 -29.89
N PRO A 39 9.01 14.80 -28.85
CA PRO A 39 9.64 14.02 -27.79
C PRO A 39 8.59 13.08 -27.20
N ASP A 40 9.00 11.83 -26.96
CA ASP A 40 8.13 10.88 -26.28
C ASP A 40 7.69 11.50 -24.94
N PRO A 41 6.40 11.37 -24.57
CA PRO A 41 5.97 11.82 -23.27
C PRO A 41 6.84 11.15 -22.21
N PRO A 42 7.23 11.87 -21.14
CA PRO A 42 8.04 11.29 -20.08
C PRO A 42 7.34 10.01 -19.60
N ALA A 43 8.13 8.93 -19.46
CA ALA A 43 7.63 7.67 -18.93
C ALA A 43 6.84 7.97 -17.65
N LYS A 44 5.60 7.48 -17.56
CA LYS A 44 4.76 7.69 -16.38
C LYS A 44 5.53 7.19 -15.16
N PRO A 45 5.64 7.99 -14.08
CA PRO A 45 6.39 7.57 -12.91
C PRO A 45 5.82 6.26 -12.39
N ASP A 46 6.68 5.33 -12.00
CA ASP A 46 6.24 4.11 -11.33
C ASP A 46 5.68 4.46 -9.94
N LEU A 47 4.35 4.46 -9.88
CA LEU A 47 3.56 4.78 -8.68
C LEU A 47 3.31 3.55 -7.81
N HIS A 48 3.96 2.41 -8.07
CA HIS A 48 3.83 1.21 -7.26
C HIS A 48 5.04 1.03 -6.33
N CYS A 49 4.78 0.50 -5.14
CA CYS A 49 5.84 0.02 -4.24
C CYS A 49 5.80 -1.50 -4.13
N ALA A 50 4.60 -2.07 -4.12
CA ALA A 50 4.31 -3.51 -4.12
C ALA A 50 2.85 -3.71 -4.58
N PRO A 51 2.40 -4.95 -4.87
CA PRO A 51 0.97 -5.23 -5.01
C PRO A 51 0.20 -4.72 -3.78
N GLY A 52 -0.92 -4.03 -3.99
CA GLY A 52 -1.70 -3.40 -2.90
C GLY A 52 -1.10 -2.12 -2.30
N VAL A 53 0.12 -1.72 -2.69
CA VAL A 53 0.84 -0.56 -2.14
C VAL A 53 1.31 0.41 -3.22
N VAL A 54 0.89 1.67 -3.12
CA VAL A 54 1.12 2.71 -4.12
C VAL A 54 1.80 3.94 -3.53
N LYS A 55 2.60 4.66 -4.33
CA LYS A 55 3.21 5.94 -3.98
C LYS A 55 2.18 7.06 -4.06
N ARG A 56 2.01 7.84 -2.99
CA ARG A 56 1.07 8.97 -2.89
C ARG A 56 1.65 10.15 -2.10
N GLY A 57 0.97 11.29 -2.19
CA GLY A 57 1.37 12.53 -1.54
C GLY A 57 2.65 13.16 -2.13
N LYS A 58 3.01 14.34 -1.61
CA LYS A 58 4.19 15.10 -2.08
C LYS A 58 5.53 14.39 -1.77
N GLY A 59 5.51 13.42 -0.86
CA GLY A 59 6.67 12.61 -0.47
C GLY A 59 6.81 11.27 -1.20
N ALA A 60 5.91 10.94 -2.13
CA ALA A 60 5.85 9.62 -2.77
C ALA A 60 5.82 8.47 -1.74
N GLU A 61 4.99 8.64 -0.71
CA GLU A 61 4.81 7.70 0.39
C GLU A 61 4.15 6.42 -0.09
N CYS A 62 4.72 5.28 0.28
CA CYS A 62 4.13 3.98 0.01
C CYS A 62 2.96 3.73 0.97
N VAL A 63 1.75 3.73 0.45
CA VAL A 63 0.49 3.60 1.21
C VAL A 63 -0.40 2.53 0.61
N GLY A 64 -1.26 1.92 1.41
CA GLY A 64 -2.11 0.81 0.96
C GLY A 64 -2.15 -0.34 1.94
N VAL A 65 -2.42 -1.55 1.44
CA VAL A 65 -2.65 -2.74 2.25
C VAL A 65 -1.65 -3.84 1.89
N THR A 66 -1.14 -4.55 2.89
CA THR A 66 -0.25 -5.71 2.71
C THR A 66 -0.53 -6.77 3.77
N ASP A 67 -0.32 -8.03 3.44
CA ASP A 67 -0.30 -9.18 4.35
C ASP A 67 1.03 -9.31 5.14
N GLY A 68 1.91 -8.31 5.03
CA GLY A 68 3.26 -8.31 5.58
C GLY A 68 4.36 -8.63 4.57
N ALA A 69 4.03 -8.81 3.29
CA ALA A 69 5.01 -8.87 2.20
C ALA A 69 5.78 -7.55 2.03
N TYR A 70 5.16 -6.41 2.35
CA TYR A 70 5.80 -5.09 2.29
C TYR A 70 6.00 -4.51 3.70
N VAL A 71 7.17 -3.89 3.92
CA VAL A 71 7.53 -3.24 5.19
C VAL A 71 7.50 -1.73 4.99
N PHE A 72 6.53 -1.04 5.59
CA PHE A 72 6.33 0.41 5.42
C PHE A 72 7.42 1.28 6.06
N SER A 73 8.05 0.79 7.13
CA SER A 73 9.18 1.45 7.78
C SER A 73 10.10 0.44 8.48
N LYS A 74 11.38 0.78 8.60
CA LYS A 74 12.42 -0.13 9.10
C LYS A 74 12.14 -0.62 10.53
N GLU A 75 11.49 0.21 11.34
CA GLU A 75 11.12 -0.06 12.73
C GLU A 75 10.06 -1.16 12.84
N LEU A 76 9.25 -1.35 11.80
CA LEU A 76 8.17 -2.34 11.77
C LEU A 76 8.61 -3.70 11.22
N ARG A 77 9.82 -3.79 10.66
CA ARG A 77 10.33 -4.97 9.94
C ARG A 77 10.18 -6.27 10.72
N GLU A 78 10.44 -6.25 12.03
CA GLU A 78 10.33 -7.46 12.83
C GLU A 78 8.88 -7.91 13.01
N VAL A 79 7.99 -7.02 13.45
CA VAL A 79 6.58 -7.35 13.66
C VAL A 79 5.89 -7.69 12.35
N THR A 80 6.17 -6.98 11.26
CA THR A 80 5.64 -7.28 9.92
C THR A 80 6.03 -8.69 9.47
N ARG A 81 7.27 -9.13 9.73
CA ARG A 81 7.72 -10.50 9.41
C ARG A 81 6.96 -11.54 10.22
N LYS A 82 6.73 -11.29 11.51
CA LYS A 82 5.97 -12.19 12.39
C LYS A 82 4.51 -12.32 11.94
N ILE A 83 3.86 -11.20 11.61
CA ILE A 83 2.51 -11.16 11.03
C ILE A 83 2.44 -11.96 9.73
N ARG A 84 3.40 -11.76 8.82
CA ARG A 84 3.44 -12.51 7.56
C ARG A 84 3.55 -14.02 7.78
N ALA A 85 4.37 -14.44 8.75
CA ALA A 85 4.53 -15.85 9.09
C ALA A 85 3.23 -16.44 9.66
N GLU A 86 2.57 -15.73 10.58
CA GLU A 86 1.29 -16.15 11.15
C GLU A 86 0.17 -16.17 10.10
N ASN A 87 0.16 -15.22 9.16
CA ASN A 87 -0.75 -15.19 8.00
C ASN A 87 -0.58 -16.42 7.11
N ALA A 88 0.65 -16.80 6.79
CA ALA A 88 0.91 -17.99 5.99
C ALA A 88 0.41 -19.27 6.68
N GLU A 89 0.50 -19.33 8.01
CA GLU A 89 0.02 -20.47 8.81
C GLU A 89 -1.51 -20.48 8.98
N ALA A 90 -2.14 -19.31 8.91
CA ALA A 90 -3.58 -19.18 8.77
C ALA A 90 -4.05 -19.68 7.41
N GLU A 91 -3.39 -19.28 6.32
CA GLU A 91 -3.78 -19.70 4.97
C GLU A 91 -3.67 -21.21 4.75
N LYS A 92 -2.64 -21.84 5.33
CA LYS A 92 -2.47 -23.30 5.29
C LYS A 92 -3.61 -24.09 5.96
N SER A 93 -4.42 -23.49 6.84
CA SER A 93 -5.58 -24.19 7.42
C SER A 93 -6.72 -24.37 6.42
N GLY A 94 -6.76 -23.57 5.34
CA GLY A 94 -7.89 -23.49 4.41
C GLY A 94 -9.13 -22.75 4.94
N ASP A 95 -9.23 -22.59 6.27
CA ASP A 95 -10.32 -21.93 6.97
C ASP A 95 -9.81 -20.69 7.71
N TRP A 96 -9.94 -19.54 7.04
CA TRP A 96 -9.45 -18.26 7.50
C TRP A 96 -10.30 -17.10 6.99
N VAL A 97 -10.26 -15.99 7.70
CA VAL A 97 -10.84 -14.69 7.35
C VAL A 97 -9.79 -13.59 7.50
N ALA A 98 -9.92 -12.51 6.74
CA ALA A 98 -9.03 -11.37 6.81
C ALA A 98 -9.59 -10.27 7.71
N VAL A 99 -8.73 -9.73 8.57
CA VAL A 99 -8.99 -8.51 9.35
C VAL A 99 -7.88 -7.52 9.03
N ALA A 100 -8.24 -6.32 8.60
CA ALA A 100 -7.26 -5.26 8.38
C ALA A 100 -7.03 -4.45 9.65
N TYR A 101 -5.78 -4.09 9.92
CA TYR A 101 -5.38 -3.23 11.03
C TYR A 101 -4.80 -1.92 10.50
N THR A 102 -5.48 -0.80 10.78
CA THR A 102 -5.14 0.51 10.22
C THR A 102 -4.32 1.38 11.18
N GLU A 103 -3.15 1.81 10.71
CA GLU A 103 -2.23 2.74 11.39
C GLU A 103 -1.49 3.62 10.36
N PRO A 104 -1.05 4.83 10.71
CA PRO A 104 -0.11 5.61 9.90
C PRO A 104 1.30 5.01 10.02
N MET A 105 1.63 4.06 9.13
CA MET A 105 2.88 3.30 9.17
C MET A 105 4.02 3.95 8.37
N THR A 106 3.72 4.99 7.58
CA THR A 106 4.74 5.79 6.88
C THR A 106 5.20 6.96 7.73
N ARG A 107 6.49 7.25 7.67
CA ARG A 107 7.13 8.37 8.37
C ARG A 107 7.92 9.24 7.38
N ARG A 108 7.69 10.55 7.40
CA ARG A 108 8.48 11.55 6.66
C ARG A 108 9.17 12.52 7.61
N GLY A 109 10.41 12.92 7.29
CA GLY A 109 11.04 14.13 7.82
C GLY A 109 11.22 14.21 9.35
N ASP A 110 11.32 15.45 9.85
CA ASP A 110 11.46 15.72 11.29
C ASP A 110 10.21 15.27 12.06
N TRP A 111 10.44 14.72 13.24
CA TRP A 111 9.41 14.06 14.04
C TRP A 111 8.45 15.03 14.74
N LYS A 112 8.78 16.33 14.80
CA LYS A 112 7.98 17.33 15.53
C LYS A 112 6.84 17.89 14.69
N ALA A 113 6.96 17.88 13.37
CA ALA A 113 5.95 18.45 12.48
C ALA A 113 4.74 17.54 12.21
N ALA A 114 4.87 16.22 12.36
CA ALA A 114 3.88 15.26 11.85
C ALA A 114 2.68 15.01 12.77
N ASN A 115 2.65 15.53 14.00
CA ASN A 115 1.63 15.19 15.01
C ASN A 115 1.36 13.67 15.17
N ASP A 116 2.24 12.80 14.68
CA ASP A 116 2.09 11.35 14.74
C ASP A 116 2.38 10.84 16.16
N ARG A 117 1.79 9.70 16.54
CA ARG A 117 2.01 9.07 17.86
C ARG A 117 3.45 8.54 18.08
N GLY A 118 4.32 8.66 17.09
CA GLY A 118 5.70 8.17 17.12
C GLY A 118 5.83 6.72 16.69
N ALA A 119 7.01 6.38 16.13
CA ALA A 119 7.27 5.06 15.55
C ALA A 119 7.19 3.92 16.58
N ASP A 120 7.54 4.19 17.84
CA ASP A 120 7.44 3.21 18.92
C ASP A 120 5.99 2.83 19.22
N VAL A 121 5.09 3.82 19.25
CA VAL A 121 3.66 3.58 19.50
C VAL A 121 3.02 2.80 18.34
N VAL A 122 3.34 3.15 17.10
CA VAL A 122 2.87 2.39 15.92
C VAL A 122 3.40 0.96 15.97
N ARG A 123 4.70 0.77 16.27
CA ARG A 123 5.28 -0.57 16.41
C ARG A 123 4.58 -1.38 17.49
N GLN A 124 4.42 -0.83 18.69
CA GLN A 124 3.74 -1.48 19.81
C GLN A 124 2.28 -1.82 19.49
N SER A 125 1.59 -0.96 18.74
CA SER A 125 0.21 -1.22 18.29
C SER A 125 0.15 -2.43 17.35
N LEU A 126 1.10 -2.54 16.41
CA LEU A 126 1.21 -3.72 15.55
C LEU A 126 1.64 -4.96 16.31
N GLU A 127 2.52 -4.83 17.31
CA GLU A 127 2.93 -5.96 18.17
C GLU A 127 1.74 -6.49 18.98
N GLY A 128 0.91 -5.60 19.52
CA GLY A 128 -0.34 -5.96 20.18
C GLY A 128 -1.33 -6.67 19.23
N ALA A 129 -1.50 -6.15 18.02
CA ALA A 129 -2.34 -6.77 17.00
C ALA A 129 -1.83 -8.17 16.60
N TYR A 130 -0.51 -8.33 16.43
CA TYR A 130 0.13 -9.62 16.19
C TYR A 130 -0.10 -10.60 17.33
N LEU A 131 0.09 -10.18 18.59
CA LEU A 131 -0.13 -11.05 19.75
C LEU A 131 -1.59 -11.48 19.86
N ALA A 132 -2.54 -10.59 19.53
CA ALA A 132 -3.96 -10.92 19.50
C ALA A 132 -4.27 -11.95 18.40
N GLN A 133 -3.75 -11.75 17.18
CA GLN A 133 -3.85 -12.71 16.08
C GLN A 133 -3.30 -14.09 16.48
N MET A 134 -2.04 -14.12 16.94
CA MET A 134 -1.36 -15.35 17.35
C MET A 134 -2.12 -16.05 18.47
N LYS A 135 -2.58 -15.33 19.50
CA LYS A 135 -3.38 -15.93 20.56
C LYS A 135 -4.66 -16.54 20.00
N PHE A 136 -5.44 -15.79 19.22
CA PHE A 136 -6.70 -16.26 18.66
C PHE A 136 -6.51 -17.50 17.78
N ASN A 137 -5.52 -17.48 16.89
CA ASN A 137 -5.24 -18.56 15.95
C ASN A 137 -4.77 -19.86 16.60
N HIS A 138 -4.12 -19.78 17.78
CA HIS A 138 -3.51 -20.95 18.44
C HIS A 138 -4.32 -21.45 19.64
N THR A 139 -5.00 -20.58 20.37
CA THR A 139 -5.80 -20.99 21.54
C THR A 139 -7.28 -21.18 21.21
N GLY A 140 -7.71 -20.82 20.01
CA GLY A 140 -9.08 -20.90 19.54
C GLY A 140 -9.97 -19.87 20.23
N GLY A 141 -10.65 -19.01 19.46
CA GLY A 141 -11.79 -18.29 20.00
C GLY A 141 -12.89 -19.30 20.31
N GLU A 142 -12.95 -19.81 21.54
CA GLU A 142 -13.96 -20.73 22.11
C GLU A 142 -14.76 -21.58 21.08
N GLY A 143 -14.12 -22.29 20.14
CA GLY A 143 -14.83 -23.07 19.11
C GLY A 143 -14.14 -23.25 17.75
N ARG A 144 -14.95 -23.60 16.72
CA ARG A 144 -14.57 -23.74 15.28
C ARG A 144 -14.53 -22.37 14.56
N THR A 145 -13.84 -21.41 15.13
CA THR A 145 -13.72 -20.08 14.50
C THR A 145 -12.60 -20.09 13.46
N PRO A 146 -12.80 -19.47 12.27
CA PRO A 146 -11.78 -19.41 11.23
C PRO A 146 -10.54 -18.67 11.73
N LYS A 147 -9.36 -19.06 11.25
CA LYS A 147 -8.11 -18.34 11.60
C LYS A 147 -8.12 -16.92 11.05
N ILE A 148 -7.38 -16.03 11.71
CA ILE A 148 -7.23 -14.65 11.30
C ILE A 148 -5.97 -14.48 10.45
N LYS A 149 -6.18 -13.97 9.24
CA LYS A 149 -5.17 -13.31 8.40
C LYS A 149 -5.19 -11.81 8.70
N LEU A 150 -4.14 -11.30 9.34
CA LEU A 150 -4.03 -9.90 9.71
C LEU A 150 -3.37 -9.09 8.59
N LEU A 151 -4.11 -8.16 8.00
CA LEU A 151 -3.61 -7.25 6.97
C LEU A 151 -3.16 -5.93 7.60
N LEU A 152 -2.02 -5.41 7.15
CA LEU A 152 -1.51 -4.09 7.53
C LEU A 152 -2.02 -3.04 6.56
N ALA A 153 -2.88 -2.14 7.04
CA ALA A 153 -3.47 -1.06 6.27
C ALA A 153 -2.83 0.29 6.64
N ASN A 154 -2.00 0.81 5.75
CA ASN A 154 -1.25 2.04 5.97
C ASN A 154 -1.96 3.25 5.32
N SER A 155 -2.33 4.22 6.15
CA SER A 155 -2.98 5.47 5.76
C SER A 155 -2.02 6.61 5.40
N GLY A 156 -0.70 6.37 5.40
CA GLY A 156 0.33 7.38 5.17
C GLY A 156 0.59 8.26 6.40
N GLN A 157 1.54 9.19 6.29
CA GLN A 157 1.87 10.12 7.38
C GLN A 157 0.62 10.88 7.85
N SER A 158 0.40 10.96 9.16
CA SER A 158 -0.77 11.61 9.79
C SER A 158 -2.15 11.13 9.26
N GLY A 159 -2.18 9.97 8.59
CA GLY A 159 -3.37 9.45 7.92
C GLY A 159 -3.85 10.25 6.70
N GLU A 160 -3.01 11.12 6.13
CA GLU A 160 -3.41 11.99 5.01
C GLU A 160 -3.77 11.23 3.72
N GLN A 161 -3.25 10.02 3.56
CA GLN A 161 -3.43 9.19 2.38
C GLN A 161 -4.44 8.05 2.60
N TRP A 162 -5.47 8.31 3.40
CA TRP A 162 -6.52 7.33 3.71
C TRP A 162 -7.29 6.82 2.48
N LYS A 163 -7.49 7.64 1.44
CA LYS A 163 -8.29 7.28 0.24
C LYS A 163 -7.78 6.03 -0.48
N PRO A 164 -6.47 5.93 -0.82
CA PRO A 164 -5.89 4.70 -1.38
C PRO A 164 -6.17 3.46 -0.53
N MET A 165 -5.94 3.55 0.78
CA MET A 165 -6.15 2.45 1.72
C MET A 165 -7.62 2.02 1.74
N VAL A 166 -8.55 2.96 1.88
CA VAL A 166 -10.00 2.67 1.88
C VAL A 166 -10.46 2.05 0.56
N ARG A 167 -9.98 2.55 -0.58
CA ARG A 167 -10.31 1.96 -1.88
C ARG A 167 -9.87 0.50 -1.98
N THR A 168 -8.67 0.18 -1.51
CA THR A 168 -8.18 -1.21 -1.47
C THR A 168 -9.03 -2.06 -0.54
N LEU A 169 -9.30 -1.60 0.69
CA LEU A 169 -10.12 -2.34 1.66
C LEU A 169 -11.55 -2.57 1.16
N ALA A 170 -12.17 -1.57 0.52
CA ALA A 170 -13.49 -1.72 -0.06
C ALA A 170 -13.50 -2.77 -1.17
N ALA A 171 -12.50 -2.75 -2.06
CA ALA A 171 -12.37 -3.77 -3.11
C ALA A 171 -12.18 -5.18 -2.53
N MET A 172 -11.41 -5.31 -1.44
CA MET A 172 -11.23 -6.59 -0.74
C MET A 172 -12.48 -7.06 0.00
N ALA A 173 -13.33 -6.14 0.47
CA ALA A 173 -14.62 -6.49 1.08
C ALA A 173 -15.64 -6.95 0.03
N ASP A 174 -15.57 -6.39 -1.19
CA ASP A 174 -16.42 -6.77 -2.32
C ASP A 174 -15.96 -8.10 -2.98
N ASP A 175 -14.74 -8.57 -2.70
CA ASP A 175 -14.18 -9.81 -3.25
C ASP A 175 -14.26 -10.98 -2.24
N PRO A 176 -15.09 -12.00 -2.49
CA PRO A 176 -15.23 -13.17 -1.61
C PRO A 176 -13.92 -13.95 -1.40
N GLU A 177 -12.97 -13.89 -2.34
CA GLU A 177 -11.70 -14.60 -2.24
C GLU A 177 -10.72 -13.92 -1.25
N GLU A 178 -10.86 -12.61 -1.07
CA GLU A 178 -10.06 -11.84 -0.10
C GLU A 178 -10.54 -12.00 1.34
N ARG A 179 -11.82 -12.40 1.52
CA ARG A 179 -12.44 -12.75 2.81
C ARG A 179 -12.29 -11.68 3.89
N LEU A 180 -12.29 -10.40 3.51
CA LEU A 180 -12.19 -9.30 4.47
C LEU A 180 -13.49 -9.15 5.26
N VAL A 181 -13.45 -9.44 6.56
CA VAL A 181 -14.64 -9.38 7.44
C VAL A 181 -14.70 -8.13 8.31
N GLY A 182 -13.63 -7.33 8.33
CA GLY A 182 -13.65 -6.06 9.04
C GLY A 182 -12.29 -5.37 9.14
N VAL A 183 -12.32 -4.18 9.73
CA VAL A 183 -11.16 -3.32 9.92
C VAL A 183 -11.07 -2.92 11.40
N ALA A 184 -9.91 -3.11 12.01
CA ALA A 184 -9.61 -2.69 13.37
C ALA A 184 -8.51 -1.62 13.38
N GLY A 185 -8.35 -0.93 14.51
CA GLY A 185 -7.27 0.04 14.71
C GLY A 185 -7.79 1.47 14.74
N PHE A 186 -7.30 2.31 13.83
CA PHE A 186 -7.54 3.75 13.77
C PHE A 186 -6.73 4.51 14.83
N GLY A 187 -5.42 4.44 14.67
CA GLY A 187 -4.42 4.97 15.57
C GLY A 187 -4.31 6.49 15.69
N GLN A 188 -5.26 7.32 15.23
CA GLN A 188 -5.37 8.75 15.59
C GLN A 188 -6.81 9.25 15.37
N SER A 189 -7.36 10.07 16.28
CA SER A 189 -8.65 10.76 16.07
C SER A 189 -8.43 12.11 15.38
N VAL A 190 -8.05 12.07 14.11
CA VAL A 190 -7.97 13.25 13.24
C VAL A 190 -9.09 13.21 12.19
N LYS A 191 -9.42 14.35 11.58
CA LYS A 191 -10.48 14.45 10.54
C LYS A 191 -10.34 13.41 9.41
N THR A 192 -9.13 12.98 9.09
CA THR A 192 -8.87 11.95 8.09
C THR A 192 -9.35 10.56 8.51
N THR A 193 -9.31 10.24 9.81
CA THR A 193 -9.90 9.01 10.37
C THR A 193 -11.42 9.01 10.26
N GLU A 194 -12.08 10.14 10.55
CA GLU A 194 -13.54 10.27 10.37
C GLU A 194 -13.94 10.04 8.91
N LEU A 195 -13.21 10.63 7.97
CA LEU A 195 -13.45 10.44 6.54
C LEU A 195 -13.21 9.00 6.08
N ALA A 196 -12.18 8.35 6.63
CA ALA A 196 -11.90 6.95 6.33
C ALA A 196 -13.00 6.02 6.86
N VAL A 197 -13.44 6.26 8.09
CA VAL A 197 -14.57 5.53 8.70
C VAL A 197 -15.85 5.74 7.89
N GLU A 198 -16.15 6.98 7.49
CA GLU A 198 -17.31 7.27 6.66
C GLU A 198 -17.30 6.48 5.35
N ALA A 199 -16.18 6.54 4.64
CA ALA A 199 -16.06 5.90 3.33
C ALA A 199 -16.09 4.37 3.42
N LEU A 200 -15.55 3.76 4.48
CA LEU A 200 -15.68 2.32 4.73
C LEU A 200 -17.10 1.93 5.15
N ARG A 201 -17.79 2.80 5.90
CA ARG A 201 -19.19 2.61 6.31
C ARG A 201 -20.14 2.63 5.12
N GLU A 202 -19.96 3.56 4.19
CA GLU A 202 -20.71 3.59 2.91
C GLU A 202 -20.52 2.32 2.09
N LYS A 203 -19.42 1.60 2.32
CA LYS A 203 -19.09 0.32 1.69
C LYS A 203 -19.52 -0.89 2.51
N GLY A 204 -20.21 -0.69 3.63
CA GLY A 204 -20.69 -1.79 4.46
C GLY A 204 -19.57 -2.60 5.12
N VAL A 205 -18.38 -2.01 5.34
CA VAL A 205 -17.26 -2.69 5.99
C VAL A 205 -17.34 -2.48 7.50
N PRO A 206 -17.44 -3.55 8.32
CA PRO A 206 -17.45 -3.42 9.78
C PRO A 206 -16.11 -2.89 10.30
N MET A 207 -16.16 -1.98 11.27
CA MET A 207 -14.99 -1.33 11.83
C MET A 207 -15.00 -1.33 13.36
N VAL A 208 -13.83 -1.51 13.97
CA VAL A 208 -13.61 -1.39 15.42
C VAL A 208 -12.46 -0.45 15.71
N GLY A 209 -12.76 0.69 16.34
CA GLY A 209 -11.79 1.67 16.80
C GLY A 209 -11.31 1.42 18.23
N SER A 210 -10.00 1.29 18.45
CA SER A 210 -9.44 1.08 19.80
C SER A 210 -9.17 2.40 20.55
N THR A 211 -8.82 3.48 19.85
CA THR A 211 -8.41 4.76 20.45
C THR A 211 -9.20 5.97 19.95
N VAL A 212 -10.34 5.69 19.31
CA VAL A 212 -11.17 6.72 18.68
C VAL A 212 -12.10 7.30 19.73
N ALA A 213 -11.65 8.39 20.37
CA ALA A 213 -12.40 9.11 21.39
C ALA A 213 -13.38 10.16 20.78
N ALA A 214 -13.24 10.48 19.49
CA ALA A 214 -14.04 11.51 18.82
C ALA A 214 -15.55 11.30 19.02
N GLU A 215 -16.21 12.37 19.46
CA GLU A 215 -17.64 12.43 19.75
C GLU A 215 -18.49 12.40 18.46
N SER A 216 -17.98 12.91 17.35
CA SER A 216 -18.63 12.82 16.02
C SER A 216 -18.94 11.38 15.58
N LEU A 217 -18.15 10.42 16.05
CA LEU A 217 -18.30 8.99 15.77
C LEU A 217 -19.20 8.27 16.79
N SER A 218 -19.74 8.98 17.80
CA SER A 218 -20.62 8.40 18.85
C SER A 218 -22.08 8.37 18.41
N THR A 219 -22.38 9.01 17.27
CA THR A 219 -23.67 8.92 16.61
C THR A 219 -23.97 7.45 16.30
N VAL A 220 -25.12 6.97 16.77
CA VAL A 220 -25.66 5.60 16.63
C VAL A 220 -25.81 5.24 15.15
N ARG A 221 -24.70 4.94 14.49
CA ARG A 221 -24.65 4.56 13.08
C ARG A 221 -24.00 3.18 12.99
N PRO A 222 -24.65 2.23 12.30
CA PRO A 222 -24.16 0.86 12.22
C PRO A 222 -22.75 0.83 11.60
N MET A 223 -22.05 -0.28 11.82
CA MET A 223 -20.75 -0.60 11.23
C MET A 223 -19.50 0.04 11.87
N PHE A 224 -19.63 0.91 12.88
CA PHE A 224 -18.47 1.37 13.67
C PHE A 224 -18.69 1.12 15.16
N PHE A 225 -17.78 0.36 15.77
CA PHE A 225 -17.77 0.06 17.19
C PHE A 225 -16.48 0.60 17.82
N ARG A 226 -16.50 0.91 19.13
CA ARG A 226 -15.31 1.38 19.85
C ARG A 226 -15.13 0.61 21.15
N VAL A 227 -13.88 0.44 21.56
CA VAL A 227 -13.52 -0.21 22.83
C VAL A 227 -13.14 0.82 23.92
N ALA A 228 -12.72 2.03 23.51
CA ALA A 228 -12.42 3.14 24.43
C ALA A 228 -13.67 3.93 24.83
N SER A 229 -13.64 4.50 26.04
CA SER A 229 -14.64 5.46 26.53
C SER A 229 -14.67 6.74 25.68
N THR A 230 -15.82 7.40 25.62
CA THR A 230 -15.96 8.65 24.86
C THR A 230 -15.28 9.81 25.58
N THR A 231 -14.92 10.89 24.86
CA THR A 231 -14.41 12.13 25.50
C THR A 231 -15.43 12.70 26.50
N SER A 232 -16.73 12.52 26.24
CA SER A 232 -17.82 12.93 27.14
C SER A 232 -17.82 12.11 28.45
N ASP A 233 -17.58 10.80 28.38
CA ASP A 233 -17.43 9.96 29.58
C ASP A 233 -16.17 10.34 30.38
N GLN A 234 -15.07 10.65 29.70
CA GLN A 234 -13.84 11.10 30.34
C GLN A 234 -14.01 12.46 31.02
N ALA A 235 -14.74 13.39 30.39
CA ALA A 235 -15.06 14.69 30.95
C ALA A 235 -16.00 14.58 32.17
N ALA A 236 -17.00 13.69 32.11
CA ALA A 236 -17.92 13.44 33.21
C ALA A 236 -17.23 12.81 34.43
N ALA A 237 -16.21 11.96 34.23
CA ALA A 237 -15.45 11.37 35.32
C ALA A 237 -14.44 12.33 35.98
N ALA A 238 -14.08 13.42 35.30
CA ALA A 238 -13.13 14.43 35.79
C ALA A 238 -13.80 15.63 36.49
N ALA A 239 -15.13 15.72 36.43
CA ALA A 239 -15.95 16.76 37.06
C ALA A 239 -16.41 16.35 38.46
#